data_AF-A0A9E5K6Z7-F1
#
_entry.id   AF-A0A9E5K6Z7-F1
#
_cell.length_a   1.000
_cell.length_b   1.000
_cell.length_c   1.000
_cell.angle_alpha   90.00
_cell.angle_beta   90.00
_cell.angle_gamma   90.00
#
_symmetry.space_group_name_H-M   'P 1'
#
loop_
_entity.id
_entity.type
_entity.pdbx_description
1 polymer ?
#
loop_
_entity_poly.entity_id
_entity_poly.type
_entity_poly.pdbx_seq_one_letter_code
_entity_poly.pdbx_strand_id
1 'polypeptide(L)'
;MDYVPPTAYRKKIKVGNDFFHEAPIIHAIPQAQVLYETLESSWGGISKAAVQSDHRILCVLLHNSDGHAKNLLLGQHWVDGESRPAFIDFGASLRAGTYVTMRRYPAPGNSEVVSRVRERTLKHLKQLNETDFEKLKLYLSEKEVSEILMRRDGIVSYFERLIAERGYDEVVMRD
;
A
#
# COMPACT_ATOMS: atom_id res chain seq x y z
N MET A 1 -7.03 -5.10 2.97
CA MET A 1 -6.01 -5.21 1.91
C MET A 1 -4.90 -6.05 2.49
N ASP A 2 -4.60 -7.22 1.91
CA ASP A 2 -3.59 -8.14 2.43
C ASP A 2 -2.46 -8.25 1.41
N TYR A 3 -1.75 -7.14 1.20
CA TYR A 3 -0.64 -7.04 0.25
C TYR A 3 0.70 -6.78 0.92
N VAL A 4 0.71 -6.23 2.13
CA VAL A 4 1.95 -5.87 2.83
C VAL A 4 2.35 -7.05 3.72
N PRO A 5 3.56 -7.61 3.55
CA PRO A 5 3.99 -8.74 4.36
C PRO A 5 3.94 -8.44 5.86
N PRO A 6 3.58 -9.43 6.69
CA PRO A 6 3.61 -9.30 8.14
C PRO A 6 4.94 -8.74 8.60
N THR A 7 4.87 -7.65 9.34
CA THR A 7 6.04 -6.92 9.81
C THR A 7 5.96 -6.78 11.32
N ALA A 8 7.07 -7.09 11.98
CA ALA A 8 7.18 -7.05 13.42
C ALA A 8 8.35 -6.15 13.82
N TYR A 9 8.08 -5.06 14.51
CA TYR A 9 9.13 -4.22 15.05
C TYR A 9 9.73 -4.87 16.30
N ARG A 10 11.06 -4.99 16.35
CA ARG A 10 11.78 -5.65 17.45
C ARG A 10 12.95 -4.80 17.91
N LYS A 11 13.33 -4.99 19.18
CA LYS A 11 14.51 -4.38 19.81
C LYS A 11 15.48 -5.49 20.24
N LYS A 12 16.77 -5.16 20.36
CA LYS A 12 17.85 -6.06 20.80
C LYS A 12 17.90 -7.35 19.98
N ILE A 13 17.98 -7.21 18.67
CA ILE A 13 17.94 -8.32 17.72
C ILE A 13 19.36 -8.82 17.47
N LYS A 14 19.56 -10.13 17.46
CA LYS A 14 20.80 -10.77 17.00
C LYS A 14 20.52 -11.59 15.75
N VAL A 15 21.25 -11.32 14.67
CA VAL A 15 21.16 -12.06 13.40
C VAL A 15 22.56 -12.58 13.08
N GLY A 16 22.76 -13.89 13.17
CA GLY A 16 24.11 -14.46 13.10
C GLY A 16 25.01 -13.89 14.20
N ASN A 17 26.09 -13.21 13.81
CA ASN A 17 27.02 -12.55 14.72
C ASN A 17 26.71 -11.07 14.96
N ASP A 18 25.81 -10.48 14.17
CA ASP A 18 25.51 -9.06 14.23
C ASP A 18 24.42 -8.74 15.25
N PHE A 19 24.56 -7.59 15.91
CA PHE A 19 23.60 -7.08 16.87
C PHE A 19 22.98 -5.77 16.37
N PHE A 20 21.66 -5.69 16.45
CA PHE A 20 20.87 -4.51 16.08
C PHE A 20 20.09 -4.01 17.29
N HIS A 21 20.17 -2.71 17.56
CA HIS A 21 19.42 -2.10 18.65
C HIS A 21 17.91 -2.22 18.42
N GLU A 22 17.46 -1.98 17.19
CA GLU A 22 16.09 -2.15 16.74
C GLU A 22 16.02 -2.29 15.22
N ALA A 23 15.01 -3.01 14.74
CA ALA A 23 14.69 -3.09 13.31
C ALA A 23 13.27 -3.63 13.10
N PRO A 24 12.64 -3.31 11.95
CA PRO A 24 11.51 -4.08 11.45
C PRO A 24 12.00 -5.44 10.94
N ILE A 25 11.35 -6.51 11.37
CA ILE A 25 11.50 -7.85 10.80
C ILE A 25 10.31 -8.09 9.89
N ILE A 26 10.58 -8.24 8.60
CA ILE A 26 9.56 -8.38 7.55
C ILE A 26 9.53 -9.85 7.12
N HIS A 27 8.34 -10.43 7.00
CA HIS A 27 8.19 -11.78 6.46
C HIS A 27 8.70 -11.84 5.02
N ALA A 28 9.67 -12.71 4.76
CA ALA A 28 10.17 -12.92 3.41
C ALA A 28 9.11 -13.59 2.55
N ILE A 29 8.91 -13.11 1.32
CA ILE A 29 7.97 -13.71 0.36
C ILE A 29 8.73 -14.75 -0.47
N PRO A 30 8.49 -16.06 -0.29
CA PRO A 30 9.22 -17.09 -1.03
C PRO A 30 8.91 -17.03 -2.52
N GLN A 31 9.92 -17.34 -3.35
CA GLN A 31 9.79 -17.48 -4.80
C GLN A 31 9.20 -16.25 -5.49
N ALA A 32 9.45 -15.06 -4.92
CA ALA A 32 8.88 -13.83 -5.43
C ALA A 32 9.45 -13.45 -6.81
N GLN A 33 8.56 -13.01 -7.70
CA GLN A 33 8.88 -12.44 -9.00
C GLN A 33 8.29 -11.04 -9.11
N VAL A 34 8.83 -10.17 -9.98
CA VAL A 34 8.23 -8.85 -10.22
C VAL A 34 6.84 -9.04 -10.81
N LEU A 35 5.82 -8.46 -10.17
CA LEU A 35 4.42 -8.75 -10.45
C LEU A 35 4.07 -8.53 -11.93
N TYR A 36 4.48 -7.39 -12.49
CA TYR A 36 4.16 -7.04 -13.89
C TYR A 36 4.95 -7.85 -14.94
N GLU A 37 5.87 -8.72 -14.52
CA GLU A 37 6.53 -9.71 -15.39
C GLU A 37 5.80 -11.06 -15.41
N THR A 38 4.67 -11.17 -14.69
CA THR A 38 3.85 -12.38 -14.57
C THR A 38 2.48 -12.21 -15.25
N LEU A 39 1.75 -13.30 -15.44
CA LEU A 39 0.42 -13.27 -16.04
C LEU A 39 -0.64 -12.87 -15.01
N GLU A 40 -1.51 -11.92 -15.33
CA GLU A 40 -2.59 -11.45 -14.44
C GLU A 40 -3.52 -12.59 -13.96
N SER A 41 -3.69 -13.62 -14.78
CA SER A 41 -4.45 -14.82 -14.42
C SER A 41 -3.87 -15.61 -13.24
N SER A 42 -2.60 -15.40 -12.88
CA SER A 42 -1.95 -16.06 -11.74
C SER A 42 -2.00 -15.23 -10.44
N TRP A 43 -2.73 -14.12 -10.40
CA TRP A 43 -2.74 -13.19 -9.25
C TRP A 43 -3.86 -13.47 -8.23
N GLY A 44 -4.40 -14.69 -8.23
CA GLY A 44 -5.50 -15.08 -7.34
C GLY A 44 -6.79 -14.31 -7.62
N GLY A 45 -7.07 -14.01 -8.89
CA GLY A 45 -8.29 -13.29 -9.33
C GLY A 45 -8.26 -11.77 -9.13
N ILE A 46 -7.14 -11.20 -8.68
CA ILE A 46 -7.00 -9.75 -8.50
C ILE A 46 -6.55 -9.12 -9.82
N SER A 47 -7.26 -8.09 -10.27
CA SER A 47 -6.92 -7.38 -11.51
C SER A 47 -5.76 -6.40 -11.38
N LYS A 48 -5.12 -6.05 -12.50
CA LYS A 48 -4.10 -4.99 -12.58
C LYS A 48 -4.61 -3.65 -12.09
N ALA A 49 -5.83 -3.27 -12.46
CA ALA A 49 -6.44 -2.03 -12.01
C ALA A 49 -6.62 -1.99 -10.48
N ALA A 50 -7.01 -3.11 -9.87
CA ALA A 50 -7.11 -3.24 -8.41
C ALA A 50 -5.75 -3.05 -7.74
N VAL A 51 -4.74 -3.82 -8.16
CA VAL A 51 -3.39 -3.75 -7.59
C VAL A 51 -2.81 -2.34 -7.69
N GLN A 52 -2.86 -1.74 -8.87
CA GLN A 52 -2.35 -0.38 -9.09
C GLN A 52 -3.05 0.64 -8.20
N SER A 53 -4.38 0.53 -8.09
CA SER A 53 -5.18 1.43 -7.27
C SER A 53 -4.80 1.34 -5.80
N ASP A 54 -4.80 0.13 -5.24
CA ASP A 54 -4.47 -0.07 -3.82
C ASP A 54 -3.02 0.32 -3.50
N HIS A 55 -2.08 -0.03 -4.38
CA HIS A 55 -0.68 0.34 -4.22
C HIS A 55 -0.50 1.86 -4.24
N ARG A 56 -1.15 2.55 -5.19
CA ARG A 56 -1.15 4.02 -5.25
C ARG A 56 -1.72 4.64 -3.99
N ILE A 57 -2.86 4.14 -3.52
CA ILE A 57 -3.52 4.61 -2.30
C ILE A 57 -2.56 4.48 -1.13
N LEU A 58 -1.91 3.33 -0.95
CA LEU A 58 -0.96 3.12 0.13
C LEU A 58 0.25 4.06 0.03
N CYS A 59 0.82 4.24 -1.16
CA CYS A 59 1.93 5.17 -1.36
C CYS A 59 1.53 6.63 -1.12
N VAL A 60 0.31 7.04 -1.48
CA VAL A 60 -0.19 8.39 -1.18
C VAL A 60 -0.39 8.57 0.32
N LEU A 61 -1.05 7.62 1.00
CA LEU A 61 -1.26 7.67 2.46
C LEU A 61 0.07 7.82 3.22
N LEU A 62 1.08 7.08 2.79
CA LEU A 62 2.40 7.03 3.43
C LEU A 62 3.40 8.03 2.86
N HIS A 63 3.02 8.81 1.84
CA HIS A 63 3.97 9.63 1.06
C HIS A 63 5.21 8.82 0.63
N ASN A 64 5.04 7.59 0.16
CA ASN A 64 6.12 6.81 -0.42
C ASN A 64 6.30 7.19 -1.89
N SER A 65 7.39 7.89 -2.21
CA SER A 65 7.72 8.27 -3.60
C SER A 65 8.41 7.15 -4.38
N ASP A 66 8.87 6.11 -3.71
CA ASP A 66 9.67 5.03 -4.31
C ASP A 66 8.84 3.78 -4.63
N GLY A 67 7.53 3.94 -4.87
CA GLY A 67 6.63 2.83 -5.16
C GLY A 67 6.71 2.31 -6.61
N HIS A 68 7.91 2.09 -7.12
CA HIS A 68 8.15 1.67 -8.50
C HIS A 68 7.80 0.20 -8.74
N ALA A 69 7.67 -0.21 -10.01
CA ALA A 69 7.19 -1.55 -10.40
C ALA A 69 7.91 -2.73 -9.71
N LYS A 70 9.21 -2.61 -9.43
CA LYS A 70 10.00 -3.68 -8.78
C LYS A 70 9.61 -3.93 -7.31
N ASN A 71 8.85 -3.03 -6.71
CA ASN A 71 8.35 -3.16 -5.33
C ASN A 71 7.01 -3.88 -5.26
N LEU A 72 6.44 -4.26 -6.42
CA LEU A 72 5.26 -5.08 -6.53
C LEU A 72 5.69 -6.47 -6.95
N LEU A 73 5.40 -7.44 -6.11
CA LEU A 73 5.82 -8.82 -6.27
C LEU A 73 4.62 -9.75 -6.45
N LEU A 74 4.81 -10.87 -7.12
CA LEU A 74 3.95 -12.05 -7.01
C LEU A 74 4.73 -13.11 -6.24
N GLY A 75 4.14 -13.68 -5.18
CA GLY A 75 4.77 -14.78 -4.45
C GLY A 75 3.81 -15.48 -3.51
N GLN A 76 4.31 -16.47 -2.76
CA GLN A 76 3.48 -17.25 -1.84
C GLN A 76 2.99 -16.38 -0.69
N HIS A 77 1.67 -16.29 -0.54
CA HIS A 77 1.00 -15.51 0.50
C HIS A 77 1.14 -16.18 1.87
N TRP A 78 1.34 -15.39 2.93
CA TRP A 78 1.64 -15.89 4.29
C TRP A 78 0.47 -16.59 5.00
N VAL A 79 -0.75 -16.47 4.50
CA VAL A 79 -1.94 -17.10 5.11
C VAL A 79 -2.14 -18.54 4.65
N ASP A 80 -1.99 -18.80 3.36
CA ASP A 80 -2.41 -20.04 2.70
C ASP A 80 -1.40 -20.56 1.67
N GLY A 81 -0.30 -19.84 1.43
CA GLY A 81 0.75 -20.22 0.47
C GLY A 81 0.38 -19.99 -1.00
N GLU A 82 -0.82 -19.50 -1.30
CA GLU A 82 -1.24 -19.22 -2.67
C GLU A 82 -0.46 -18.04 -3.26
N SER A 83 -0.21 -18.05 -4.57
CA SER A 83 0.44 -16.93 -5.26
C SER A 83 -0.46 -15.70 -5.27
N ARG A 84 -0.04 -14.61 -4.60
CA ARG A 84 -0.77 -13.35 -4.55
C ARG A 84 0.16 -12.14 -4.70
N PRO A 85 -0.36 -10.99 -5.17
CA PRO A 85 0.38 -9.74 -5.16
C PRO A 85 0.86 -9.38 -3.75
N ALA A 86 2.07 -8.84 -3.64
CA ALA A 86 2.62 -8.32 -2.41
C ALA A 86 3.41 -7.03 -2.66
N PHE A 87 3.35 -6.09 -1.72
CA PHE A 87 4.00 -4.78 -1.82
C PHE A 87 5.12 -4.71 -0.79
N ILE A 88 6.31 -4.33 -1.25
CA ILE A 88 7.50 -4.22 -0.41
C ILE A 88 8.11 -2.81 -0.48
N ASP A 89 9.16 -2.60 0.31
CA ASP A 89 10.00 -1.42 0.29
C ASP A 89 9.26 -0.09 0.54
N PHE A 90 8.71 0.01 1.75
CA PHE A 90 8.13 1.24 2.28
C PHE A 90 9.12 2.05 3.14
N GLY A 91 10.42 1.74 3.09
CA GLY A 91 11.44 2.40 3.91
C GLY A 91 11.67 3.89 3.59
N ALA A 92 11.13 4.35 2.46
CA ALA A 92 11.12 5.76 2.08
C ALA A 92 9.85 6.53 2.48
N SER A 93 8.91 5.87 3.17
CA SER A 93 7.65 6.47 3.62
C SER A 93 7.85 7.53 4.71
N LEU A 94 6.89 8.46 4.80
CA LEU A 94 6.78 9.50 5.82
C LEU A 94 8.02 10.43 5.92
N ARG A 95 8.92 10.40 4.93
CA ARG A 95 10.06 11.31 4.86
C ARG A 95 9.60 12.74 4.58
N ALA A 96 10.15 13.68 5.35
CA ALA A 96 9.92 15.10 5.16
C ALA A 96 10.26 15.54 3.73
N GLY A 97 9.42 16.43 3.16
CA GLY A 97 9.60 16.94 1.80
C GLY A 97 9.06 16.04 0.68
N THR A 98 8.58 14.84 0.99
CA THR A 98 7.97 13.97 -0.01
C THR A 98 6.55 14.43 -0.32
N TYR A 99 6.22 14.53 -1.62
CA TYR A 99 4.90 14.97 -2.08
C TYR A 99 4.37 14.03 -3.16
N VAL A 100 3.38 13.22 -2.77
CA VAL A 100 2.78 12.19 -3.62
C VAL A 100 1.26 12.32 -3.53
N THR A 101 0.57 12.32 -4.68
CA THR A 101 -0.90 12.41 -4.72
C THR A 101 -1.47 11.41 -5.73
N MET A 102 -2.80 11.23 -5.74
CA MET A 102 -3.47 10.40 -6.74
C MET A 102 -3.14 10.84 -8.18
N ARG A 103 -2.93 12.15 -8.40
CA ARG A 103 -2.63 12.73 -9.72
C ARG A 103 -1.13 12.87 -10.01
N ARG A 104 -0.30 13.04 -8.97
CA ARG A 104 1.15 13.23 -9.10
C ARG A 104 1.88 12.09 -8.41
N TYR A 105 2.37 11.15 -9.22
CA TYR A 105 3.06 9.96 -8.74
C TYR A 105 4.30 9.64 -9.60
N PRO A 106 5.50 10.00 -9.14
CA PRO A 106 6.71 9.91 -9.95
C PRO A 106 7.40 8.54 -9.84
N ALA A 107 6.66 7.43 -9.76
CA ALA A 107 7.27 6.10 -9.62
C ALA A 107 7.46 5.40 -10.98
N PRO A 108 8.70 5.07 -11.38
CA PRO A 108 8.98 4.39 -12.64
C PRO A 108 8.23 3.05 -12.77
N GLY A 109 7.65 2.81 -13.95
CA GLY A 109 6.93 1.57 -14.25
C GLY A 109 5.59 1.39 -13.51
N ASN A 110 5.15 2.37 -12.72
CA ASN A 110 3.88 2.33 -11.98
C ASN A 110 3.16 3.70 -11.98
N SER A 111 3.36 4.47 -13.04
CA SER A 111 2.91 5.87 -13.17
C SER A 111 1.55 6.04 -13.86
N GLU A 112 0.89 4.94 -14.27
CA GLU A 112 -0.44 4.99 -14.88
C GLU A 112 -1.45 5.74 -13.99
N VAL A 113 -2.43 6.39 -14.63
CA VAL A 113 -3.48 7.13 -13.92
C VAL A 113 -4.41 6.13 -13.25
N VAL A 114 -4.62 6.29 -11.94
CA VAL A 114 -5.57 5.49 -11.18
C VAL A 114 -6.92 6.19 -11.18
N SER A 115 -7.86 5.71 -11.99
CA SER A 115 -9.24 6.24 -12.05
C SER A 115 -10.27 5.31 -11.42
N ARG A 116 -9.87 4.12 -10.97
CA ARG A 116 -10.77 3.13 -10.37
C ARG A 116 -10.31 2.75 -8.97
N VAL A 117 -11.24 2.34 -8.11
CA VAL A 117 -10.98 1.88 -6.74
C VAL A 117 -11.86 0.69 -6.40
N ARG A 118 -11.37 -0.24 -5.58
CA ARG A 118 -12.21 -1.33 -5.08
C ARG A 118 -13.21 -0.82 -4.06
N GLU A 119 -14.42 -1.34 -4.10
CA GLU A 119 -15.49 -0.94 -3.19
C GLU A 119 -15.05 -1.11 -1.72
N ARG A 120 -14.46 -2.26 -1.37
CA ARG A 120 -13.97 -2.49 0.00
C ARG A 120 -12.88 -1.52 0.41
N THR A 121 -11.99 -1.13 -0.51
CA THR A 121 -10.90 -0.19 -0.22
C THR A 121 -11.48 1.20 0.05
N LEU A 122 -12.40 1.67 -0.80
CA LEU A 122 -13.04 2.97 -0.60
C LEU A 122 -13.87 3.03 0.69
N LYS A 123 -14.61 1.97 1.00
CA LYS A 123 -15.37 1.85 2.25
C LYS A 123 -14.47 1.94 3.48
N HIS A 124 -13.37 1.18 3.50
CA HIS A 124 -12.43 1.23 4.62
C HIS A 124 -11.72 2.58 4.75
N LEU A 125 -11.36 3.23 3.63
CA LEU A 125 -10.80 4.58 3.66
C LEU A 125 -11.75 5.55 4.37
N LYS A 126 -13.05 5.53 4.03
CA LYS A 126 -14.07 6.38 4.67
C LYS A 126 -14.24 6.12 6.16
N GLN A 127 -13.94 4.91 6.62
CA GLN A 127 -14.07 4.52 8.03
C GLN A 127 -12.79 4.74 8.85
N LEU A 128 -11.63 4.78 8.18
CA LEU A 128 -10.32 4.95 8.82
C LEU A 128 -10.30 6.24 9.67
N ASN A 129 -9.90 6.15 10.92
CA ASN A 129 -9.88 7.29 11.84
C ASN A 129 -8.72 7.14 12.85
N GLU A 130 -8.57 8.11 13.76
CA GLU A 130 -7.46 8.14 14.72
C GLU A 130 -7.37 6.88 15.58
N THR A 131 -8.50 6.27 15.95
CA THR A 131 -8.52 5.09 16.83
C THR A 131 -7.95 3.84 16.15
N ASP A 132 -7.90 3.80 14.82
CA ASP A 132 -7.25 2.72 14.08
C ASP A 132 -5.73 2.72 14.26
N PHE A 133 -5.15 3.85 14.68
CA PHE A 133 -3.71 4.03 14.90
C PHE A 133 -3.27 3.81 16.35
N GLU A 134 -4.17 3.48 17.29
CA GLU A 134 -3.83 3.29 18.71
C GLU A 134 -2.67 2.32 18.92
N LYS A 135 -2.65 1.21 18.17
CA LYS A 135 -1.58 0.20 18.24
C LYS A 135 -0.24 0.68 17.66
N LEU A 136 -0.25 1.80 16.93
CA LEU A 136 0.91 2.37 16.24
C LEU A 136 1.46 3.62 16.93
N LYS A 137 0.85 4.10 18.02
CA LYS A 137 1.29 5.31 18.75
C LYS A 137 2.71 5.25 19.31
N LEU A 138 3.29 4.05 19.44
CA LEU A 138 4.70 3.88 19.81
C LEU A 138 5.67 4.12 18.65
N TYR A 139 5.17 4.19 17.41
CA TYR A 139 5.94 4.27 16.18
C TYR A 139 5.58 5.49 15.31
N LEU A 140 4.37 6.02 15.47
CA LEU A 140 3.87 7.19 14.77
C LEU A 140 3.55 8.30 15.77
N SER A 141 4.02 9.50 15.49
CA SER A 141 3.62 10.72 16.19
C SER A 141 2.17 11.10 15.86
N GLU A 142 1.54 11.88 16.74
CA GLU A 142 0.19 12.45 16.50
C GLU A 142 0.14 13.26 15.21
N LYS A 143 1.23 14.00 14.90
CA LYS A 143 1.36 14.75 13.65
C LYS A 143 1.34 13.83 12.43
N GLU A 144 2.12 12.74 12.44
CA GLU A 144 2.12 11.79 11.32
C GLU A 144 0.75 11.15 11.12
N VAL A 145 0.05 10.79 12.20
CA VAL A 145 -1.32 10.26 12.14
C VAL A 145 -2.27 11.29 11.52
N SER A 146 -2.25 12.53 12.01
CA SER A 146 -3.07 13.62 11.48
C SER A 146 -2.83 13.84 9.98
N GLU A 147 -1.57 13.83 9.56
CA GLU A 147 -1.22 13.97 8.15
C GLU A 147 -1.67 12.76 7.30
N ILE A 148 -1.60 11.53 7.82
CA ILE A 148 -2.12 10.34 7.13
C ILE A 148 -3.64 10.48 6.92
N LEU A 149 -4.37 10.94 7.93
CA LEU A 149 -5.83 11.15 7.84
C LEU A 149 -6.19 12.28 6.87
N MET A 150 -5.44 13.38 6.86
CA MET A 150 -5.61 14.44 5.86
C MET A 150 -5.40 13.89 4.44
N ARG A 151 -4.41 13.02 4.24
CA ARG A 151 -4.16 12.36 2.93
C ARG A 151 -5.28 11.39 2.57
N ARG A 152 -5.80 10.62 3.55
CA ARG A 152 -7.00 9.79 3.37
C ARG A 152 -8.15 10.63 2.84
N ASP A 153 -8.44 11.77 3.46
CA ASP A 153 -9.57 12.64 3.06
C ASP A 153 -9.41 13.11 1.61
N GLY A 154 -8.18 13.45 1.21
CA GLY A 154 -7.84 13.79 -0.16
C GLY A 154 -8.07 12.65 -1.16
N ILE A 155 -7.76 11.40 -0.79
CA ILE A 155 -8.02 10.21 -1.62
C ILE A 155 -9.52 9.95 -1.75
N VAL A 156 -10.28 10.04 -0.64
CA VAL A 156 -11.75 9.87 -0.67
C VAL A 156 -12.37 10.93 -1.58
N SER A 157 -12.02 12.20 -1.39
CA SER A 157 -12.50 13.31 -2.21
C SER A 157 -12.17 13.15 -3.69
N TYR A 158 -11.00 12.58 -4.00
CA TYR A 158 -10.60 12.28 -5.38
C TYR A 158 -11.55 11.28 -6.04
N PHE A 159 -11.85 10.15 -5.39
CA PHE A 159 -12.75 9.15 -5.94
C PHE A 159 -14.22 9.58 -5.94
N GLU A 160 -14.69 10.29 -4.91
CA GLU A 160 -16.06 10.82 -4.88
C GLU A 160 -16.32 11.80 -6.02
N ARG A 161 -15.33 12.63 -6.37
CA ARG A 161 -15.42 13.50 -7.54
C ARG A 161 -15.51 12.70 -8.84
N LEU A 162 -14.67 11.67 -9.00
CA LEU A 162 -14.75 10.81 -10.18
C LEU A 162 -16.10 10.11 -10.28
N ILE A 163 -16.65 9.64 -9.16
CA ILE A 163 -17.99 9.02 -9.10
C ILE A 163 -19.06 10.01 -9.54
N ALA A 164 -18.99 11.27 -9.08
CA ALA A 164 -19.92 12.30 -9.48
C ALA A 164 -19.81 12.66 -10.98
N GLU A 165 -18.59 12.61 -11.54
CA GLU A 165 -18.32 12.94 -12.94
C GLU A 165 -18.68 11.81 -13.92
N ARG A 166 -18.48 10.55 -13.52
CA ARG A 166 -18.48 9.39 -14.43
C ARG A 166 -19.49 8.29 -14.05
N GLY A 167 -20.06 8.37 -12.86
CA GLY A 167 -20.93 7.35 -12.31
C GLY A 167 -20.17 6.31 -11.49
N TYR A 168 -20.92 5.66 -10.59
CA TYR A 168 -20.38 4.73 -9.60
C TYR A 168 -19.74 3.49 -10.24
N ASP A 169 -20.44 2.84 -11.18
CA ASP A 169 -19.99 1.58 -11.78
C ASP A 169 -18.74 1.73 -12.68
N GLU A 170 -18.47 2.94 -13.18
CA GLU A 170 -17.24 3.22 -13.94
C GLU A 170 -16.02 3.28 -13.02
N VAL A 171 -16.17 3.89 -11.84
CA VAL A 171 -15.08 4.19 -10.90
C VAL A 171 -14.88 3.08 -9.89
N VAL A 172 -15.95 2.44 -9.42
CA VAL A 172 -15.88 1.45 -8.34
C VAL A 172 -15.86 0.03 -8.91
N MET A 173 -14.82 -0.71 -8.57
CA MET A 173 -14.68 -2.13 -8.86
C MET A 173 -15.37 -2.93 -7.76
N ARG A 174 -16.36 -3.74 -8.12
CA ARG A 174 -16.97 -4.72 -7.23
C ARG A 174 -15.99 -5.89 -7.06
N ASP A 175 -15.74 -6.26 -5.82
CA ASP A 175 -14.87 -7.39 -5.43
C ASP A 175 -15.57 -8.74 -5.65
#